data_AF-A0A2P6TH14-F1
#
_entry.id   AF-A0A2P6TH14-F1
#
_cell.length_a   1.000
_cell.length_b   1.000
_cell.length_c   1.000
_cell.angle_alpha   90.00
_cell.angle_beta   90.00
_cell.angle_gamma   90.00
#
_symmetry.space_group_name_H-M   'P 1'
#
loop_
_entity.id
_entity.type
_entity.pdbx_description
1 polymer ?
#
loop_
_entity_poly.entity_id
_entity_poly.type
_entity_poly.pdbx_seq_one_letter_code
_entity_poly.pdbx_strand_id
1 'polypeptide(L)'
;MSAGQKPSMVQRARTFTIDLYNDTARLLFTLSFLIAVGGSIVTMGGLAAMTAYCWDNQPLGLGAGFKMTPAYAAKTMEVMRIEKATVTSTTGSFQCDKFFRFDWFLWTFQVVWLMIVGLCWYRHTLRKYQSALWAMGATVTAWHFFKINYIISMDQWTTGELHTQGIITAGGLIFCCIGNFFMFLSGANYALTMPRRNELSGVAFPGMNSHSADGKSFAQDSPNSAANMA
;
A
#
# COMPACT_ATOMS: atom_id res chain seq x y z
N MET A 1 29.27 -45.28 12.09
CA MET A 1 29.63 -44.07 11.32
C MET A 1 29.04 -44.23 9.92
N SER A 2 27.93 -43.54 9.62
CA SER A 2 27.31 -43.59 8.29
C SER A 2 28.12 -42.70 7.35
N ALA A 3 28.62 -43.26 6.26
CA ALA A 3 29.32 -42.50 5.23
C ALA A 3 28.33 -41.55 4.55
N GLY A 4 28.43 -40.25 4.87
CA GLY A 4 27.56 -39.22 4.31
C GLY A 4 27.62 -39.22 2.78
N GLN A 5 26.51 -39.56 2.14
CA GLN A 5 26.38 -39.56 0.69
C GLN A 5 26.54 -38.13 0.17
N LYS A 6 27.63 -37.85 -0.56
CA LYS A 6 27.86 -36.53 -1.16
C LYS A 6 26.72 -36.22 -2.14
N PRO A 7 26.08 -35.05 -2.05
CA PRO A 7 25.02 -34.67 -2.98
C PRO A 7 25.56 -34.63 -4.40
N SER A 8 24.77 -35.13 -5.35
CA SER A 8 25.16 -35.20 -6.77
C SER A 8 25.35 -33.78 -7.34
N MET A 9 26.18 -33.64 -8.38
CA MET A 9 26.38 -32.35 -9.07
C MET A 9 25.06 -31.73 -9.55
N VAL A 10 24.11 -32.57 -9.99
CA VAL A 10 22.77 -32.14 -10.40
C VAL A 10 21.99 -31.51 -9.24
N GLN A 11 22.14 -32.06 -8.03
CA GLN A 11 21.48 -31.53 -6.84
C GLN A 11 22.04 -30.16 -6.45
N ARG A 12 23.36 -29.96 -6.53
CA ARG A 12 23.98 -28.64 -6.28
C ARG A 12 23.57 -27.58 -7.29
N ALA A 13 23.52 -27.94 -8.58
CA ALA A 13 23.11 -27.00 -9.63
C ALA A 13 21.66 -26.53 -9.44
N ARG A 14 20.74 -27.43 -9.05
CA ARG A 14 19.35 -27.07 -8.74
C ARG A 14 19.25 -26.15 -7.53
N THR A 15 19.99 -26.42 -6.45
CA THR A 15 19.98 -25.55 -5.25
C THR A 15 20.44 -24.13 -5.60
N PHE A 16 21.54 -24.00 -6.35
CA PHE A 16 22.06 -22.68 -6.75
C PHE A 16 21.05 -21.85 -7.56
N THR A 17 20.35 -22.45 -8.53
CA THR A 17 19.35 -21.74 -9.34
C THR A 17 18.16 -21.28 -8.50
N ILE A 18 17.72 -22.09 -7.53
CA ILE A 18 16.60 -21.75 -6.64
C ILE A 18 16.96 -20.59 -5.72
N ASP A 19 18.18 -20.60 -5.16
CA ASP A 19 18.64 -19.54 -4.26
C ASP A 19 18.76 -18.20 -4.99
N LEU A 20 19.36 -18.19 -6.18
CA LEU A 20 19.48 -16.99 -7.01
C LEU A 20 18.10 -16.41 -7.39
N TYR A 21 17.14 -17.27 -7.72
CA TYR A 21 15.77 -16.85 -8.03
C TYR A 21 15.07 -16.21 -6.81
N ASN A 22 15.23 -16.82 -5.63
CA ASN A 22 14.63 -16.32 -4.39
C ASN A 22 15.18 -14.95 -3.99
N ASP A 23 16.49 -14.76 -4.11
CA ASP A 23 17.14 -13.49 -3.79
C ASP A 23 16.75 -12.39 -4.78
N THR A 24 16.62 -12.75 -6.07
CA THR A 24 16.14 -11.81 -7.10
C THR A 24 14.71 -11.35 -6.81
N ALA A 25 13.79 -12.26 -6.47
CA ALA A 25 12.41 -11.91 -6.14
C ALA A 25 12.31 -11.01 -4.90
N ARG A 26 13.13 -11.26 -3.88
CA ARG A 26 13.24 -10.43 -2.67
C ARG A 26 13.74 -9.02 -2.97
N LEU A 27 14.77 -8.91 -3.79
CA LEU A 27 15.36 -7.63 -4.19
C LEU A 27 14.37 -6.81 -5.02
N LEU A 28 13.72 -7.44 -6.00
CA LEU A 28 12.67 -6.78 -6.80
C LEU A 28 11.48 -6.33 -5.95
N PHE A 29 11.05 -7.15 -4.99
CA PHE A 29 9.99 -6.76 -4.06
C PHE A 29 10.40 -5.57 -3.20
N THR A 30 11.62 -5.59 -2.66
CA THR A 30 12.16 -4.49 -1.84
C THR A 30 12.26 -3.19 -2.63
N LEU A 31 12.84 -3.24 -3.83
CA LEU A 31 12.97 -2.06 -4.69
C LEU A 31 11.61 -1.51 -5.11
N SER A 32 10.66 -2.37 -5.49
CA SER A 32 9.32 -1.93 -5.88
C SER A 32 8.54 -1.30 -4.73
N PHE A 33 8.69 -1.83 -3.52
CA PHE A 33 8.15 -1.21 -2.30
C PHE A 33 8.75 0.18 -2.07
N LEU A 34 10.07 0.34 -2.16
CA LEU A 34 10.75 1.62 -2.01
C LEU A 34 10.34 2.63 -3.09
N ILE A 35 10.19 2.19 -4.34
CA ILE A 35 9.69 3.03 -5.44
C ILE A 35 8.26 3.52 -5.14
N ALA A 36 7.38 2.65 -4.64
CA ALA A 36 6.01 3.05 -4.31
C ALA A 36 5.96 4.03 -3.13
N VAL A 37 6.79 3.84 -2.10
CA VAL A 37 6.93 4.79 -0.98
C VAL A 37 7.46 6.13 -1.48
N GLY A 38 8.53 6.13 -2.29
CA GLY A 38 9.08 7.34 -2.88
C GLY A 38 8.06 8.08 -3.75
N GLY A 39 7.32 7.36 -4.60
CA GLY A 39 6.22 7.91 -5.38
C GLY A 39 5.14 8.54 -4.51
N SER A 40 4.76 7.89 -3.41
CA SER A 40 3.74 8.40 -2.48
C SER A 40 4.18 9.69 -1.78
N ILE A 41 5.47 9.83 -1.45
CA ILE A 41 6.05 11.06 -0.90
C ILE A 41 6.01 12.19 -1.94
N VAL A 42 6.37 11.91 -3.19
CA VAL A 42 6.30 12.91 -4.28
C VAL A 42 4.85 13.36 -4.53
N THR A 43 3.90 12.42 -4.56
CA THR A 43 2.47 12.73 -4.68
C THR A 43 1.99 13.60 -3.52
N MET A 44 2.39 13.29 -2.28
CA MET A 44 2.07 14.12 -1.11
C MET A 44 2.59 15.55 -1.26
N GLY A 45 3.85 15.71 -1.69
CA GLY A 45 4.46 17.02 -1.90
C GLY A 45 3.73 17.85 -2.95
N GLY A 46 3.38 17.24 -4.09
CA GLY A 46 2.60 17.89 -5.14
C GLY A 46 1.19 18.28 -4.68
N LEU A 47 0.47 17.38 -4.00
CA LEU A 47 -0.86 17.66 -3.44
C LEU A 47 -0.84 18.76 -2.39
N ALA A 48 0.17 18.76 -1.51
CA ALA A 48 0.35 19.80 -0.51
C ALA A 48 0.59 21.16 -1.17
N ALA A 49 1.43 21.22 -2.20
CA ALA A 49 1.69 22.46 -2.94
C ALA A 49 0.45 22.97 -3.69
N MET A 50 -0.33 22.08 -4.33
CA MET A 50 -1.61 22.46 -4.96
C MET A 50 -2.63 22.98 -3.94
N THR A 51 -2.68 22.36 -2.76
CA THR A 51 -3.60 22.77 -1.68
C THR A 51 -3.19 24.14 -1.13
N ALA A 52 -1.88 24.37 -0.92
CA ALA A 52 -1.32 25.66 -0.49
C ALA A 52 -1.61 26.76 -1.53
N TYR A 53 -1.32 26.50 -2.81
CA TYR A 53 -1.62 27.41 -3.91
C TYR A 53 -3.10 27.85 -3.91
N CYS A 54 -4.02 26.92 -3.66
CA CYS A 54 -5.45 27.23 -3.57
C CYS A 54 -5.80 28.15 -2.40
N TRP A 55 -5.15 27.98 -1.24
CA TRP A 55 -5.35 28.86 -0.09
C TRP A 55 -4.72 30.25 -0.29
N ASP A 56 -3.55 30.32 -0.91
CA ASP A 56 -2.82 31.57 -1.13
C ASP A 56 -3.49 32.46 -2.17
N ASN A 57 -4.24 31.89 -3.11
CA ASN A 57 -4.91 32.63 -4.20
C ASN A 57 -6.39 32.93 -3.94
N GLN A 58 -6.85 32.89 -2.69
CA GLN A 58 -8.23 33.27 -2.34
C GLN A 58 -8.52 34.76 -2.66
N PRO A 59 -9.75 35.13 -3.09
CA PRO A 59 -10.95 34.29 -3.18
C PRO A 59 -11.04 33.46 -4.47
N LEU A 60 -10.22 33.77 -5.49
CA LEU A 60 -10.23 33.07 -6.78
C LEU A 60 -9.84 31.59 -6.64
N GLY A 61 -9.02 31.25 -5.65
CA GLY A 61 -8.53 29.91 -5.38
C GLY A 61 -7.83 29.31 -6.58
N LEU A 62 -8.24 28.10 -6.99
CA LEU A 62 -7.72 27.45 -8.19
C LEU A 62 -8.04 28.21 -9.49
N GLY A 63 -9.04 29.10 -9.46
CA GLY A 63 -9.39 29.97 -10.58
C GLY A 63 -8.23 30.84 -11.06
N ALA A 64 -7.29 31.18 -10.18
CA ALA A 64 -6.07 31.93 -10.54
C ALA A 64 -5.15 31.15 -11.50
N GLY A 65 -5.23 29.81 -11.50
CA GLY A 65 -4.44 28.93 -12.35
C GLY A 65 -5.19 28.40 -13.57
N PHE A 66 -6.43 28.83 -13.83
CA PHE A 66 -7.24 28.34 -14.95
C PHE A 66 -7.13 29.22 -16.20
N LYS A 67 -7.04 28.59 -17.37
CA LYS A 67 -7.15 29.27 -18.67
C LYS A 67 -8.62 29.65 -18.90
N MET A 68 -8.97 30.91 -18.70
CA MET A 68 -10.34 31.42 -18.89
C MET A 68 -10.67 31.82 -20.33
N THR A 69 -9.92 31.34 -21.33
CA THR A 69 -10.29 31.62 -22.73
C THR A 69 -11.58 30.89 -23.09
N PRO A 70 -12.43 31.45 -23.98
CA PRO A 70 -13.77 30.90 -24.28
C PRO A 70 -13.78 29.43 -24.71
N ALA A 71 -12.70 28.97 -25.34
CA ALA A 71 -12.53 27.58 -25.78
C ALA A 71 -12.37 26.58 -24.62
N TYR A 72 -11.87 27.00 -23.46
CA TYR A 72 -11.61 26.12 -22.32
C TYR A 72 -12.55 26.36 -21.13
N ALA A 73 -13.28 27.47 -21.11
CA ALA A 73 -14.22 27.81 -20.04
C ALA A 73 -15.26 26.69 -19.80
N ALA A 74 -15.80 26.08 -20.86
CA ALA A 74 -16.75 24.97 -20.74
C ALA A 74 -16.14 23.75 -20.02
N LYS A 75 -14.89 23.40 -20.36
CA LYS A 75 -14.15 22.27 -19.77
C LYS A 75 -13.80 22.55 -18.31
N THR A 76 -13.33 23.75 -18.00
CA THR A 76 -13.04 24.19 -16.62
C THR A 76 -14.29 24.13 -15.74
N MET A 77 -15.44 24.59 -16.24
CA MET A 77 -16.72 24.54 -15.53
C MET A 77 -17.21 23.10 -15.31
N GLU A 78 -17.06 22.23 -16.30
CA GLU A 78 -17.41 20.81 -16.15
C GLU A 78 -16.55 20.12 -15.08
N VAL A 79 -15.25 20.39 -15.08
CA VAL A 79 -14.32 19.85 -14.09
C VAL A 79 -14.67 20.35 -12.68
N MET A 80 -14.93 21.65 -12.51
CA MET A 80 -15.38 22.21 -11.25
C MET A 80 -16.69 21.57 -10.76
N ARG A 81 -17.61 21.24 -11.68
CA ARG A 81 -18.86 20.54 -11.36
C ARG A 81 -18.62 19.11 -10.87
N ILE A 82 -17.73 18.36 -11.53
CA ILE A 82 -17.42 16.97 -11.19
C ILE A 82 -16.74 16.89 -9.82
N GLU A 83 -15.75 17.75 -9.58
CA GLU A 83 -15.01 17.82 -8.30
C GLU A 83 -15.79 18.55 -7.19
N LYS A 84 -17.07 18.89 -7.45
CA LYS A 84 -17.97 19.59 -6.51
C LYS A 84 -17.35 20.85 -5.91
N ALA A 85 -16.56 21.58 -6.71
CA ALA A 85 -16.01 22.88 -6.33
C ALA A 85 -17.18 23.82 -6.02
N THR A 86 -17.42 24.08 -4.73
CA THR A 86 -18.47 24.98 -4.32
C THR A 86 -17.82 26.31 -3.96
N VAL A 87 -18.17 27.36 -4.69
CA VAL A 87 -17.84 28.73 -4.28
C VAL A 87 -18.84 29.11 -3.19
N THR A 88 -18.38 29.54 -2.01
CA THR A 88 -19.30 30.00 -0.96
C THR A 88 -19.97 31.30 -1.40
N SER A 89 -21.29 31.29 -1.50
CA SER A 89 -22.08 32.44 -1.98
C SER A 89 -21.94 33.70 -1.13
N THR A 90 -21.51 33.56 0.13
CA THR A 90 -21.40 34.69 1.08
C THR A 90 -20.10 35.48 0.96
N THR A 91 -19.03 34.88 0.44
CA THR A 91 -17.68 35.50 0.38
C THR A 91 -17.01 35.39 -0.98
N GLY A 92 -17.56 34.59 -1.90
CA GLY A 92 -16.93 34.31 -3.19
C GLY A 92 -15.67 33.45 -3.09
N SER A 93 -15.34 32.92 -1.90
CA SER A 93 -14.13 32.11 -1.67
C SER A 93 -14.29 30.68 -2.18
N PHE A 94 -13.22 30.12 -2.73
CA PHE A 94 -13.16 28.76 -3.23
C PHE A 94 -12.93 27.76 -2.08
N GLN A 95 -13.77 26.72 -1.96
CA GLN A 95 -13.62 25.68 -0.92
C GLN A 95 -12.52 24.66 -1.26
N CYS A 96 -11.26 25.04 -1.03
CA CYS A 96 -10.07 24.21 -1.28
C CYS A 96 -10.09 22.88 -0.51
N ASP A 97 -10.59 22.90 0.73
CA ASP A 97 -10.71 21.74 1.62
C ASP A 97 -11.61 20.66 1.02
N LYS A 98 -12.74 21.05 0.43
CA LYS A 98 -13.67 20.12 -0.21
C LYS A 98 -13.16 19.63 -1.55
N PHE A 99 -12.52 20.50 -2.32
CA PHE A 99 -11.98 20.17 -3.64
C PHE A 99 -10.92 19.06 -3.53
N PHE A 100 -9.93 19.22 -2.65
CA PHE A 100 -8.85 18.24 -2.50
C PHE A 100 -9.17 17.08 -1.56
N ARG A 101 -10.35 17.07 -0.91
CA ARG A 101 -10.74 16.02 0.06
C ARG A 101 -10.57 14.64 -0.52
N PHE A 102 -10.99 14.45 -1.77
CA PHE A 102 -10.94 13.15 -2.39
C PHE A 102 -9.50 12.75 -2.72
N ASP A 103 -8.70 13.65 -3.31
CA ASP A 103 -7.29 13.39 -3.60
C ASP A 103 -6.49 13.01 -2.34
N TRP A 104 -6.71 13.72 -1.23
CA TRP A 104 -6.10 13.40 0.07
C TRP A 104 -6.57 12.05 0.63
N PHE A 105 -7.85 11.72 0.51
CA PHE A 105 -8.37 10.41 0.91
C PHE A 105 -7.70 9.28 0.13
N LEU A 106 -7.47 9.49 -1.16
CA LEU A 106 -6.92 8.47 -2.06
C LEU A 106 -5.43 8.28 -1.87
N TRP A 107 -4.69 9.36 -1.64
CA TRP A 107 -3.30 9.28 -1.18
C TRP A 107 -3.22 8.53 0.15
N THR A 108 -4.11 8.83 1.11
CA THR A 108 -4.16 8.13 2.40
C THR A 108 -4.39 6.63 2.20
N PHE A 109 -5.26 6.26 1.24
CA PHE A 109 -5.52 4.85 0.93
C PHE A 109 -4.27 4.13 0.39
N GLN A 110 -3.45 4.77 -0.46
CA GLN A 110 -2.13 4.24 -0.86
C GLN A 110 -1.20 4.06 0.34
N VAL A 111 -1.10 5.05 1.24
CA VAL A 111 -0.23 4.97 2.42
C VAL A 111 -0.66 3.83 3.35
N VAL A 112 -1.95 3.72 3.65
CA VAL A 112 -2.49 2.65 4.49
C VAL A 112 -2.19 1.29 3.88
N TRP A 113 -2.40 1.13 2.57
CA TRP A 113 -2.07 -0.11 1.87
C TRP A 113 -0.56 -0.44 1.97
N LEU A 114 0.33 0.53 1.71
CA LEU A 114 1.77 0.34 1.86
C LEU A 114 2.17 -0.04 3.28
N MET A 115 1.55 0.56 4.30
CA MET A 115 1.80 0.20 5.70
C MET A 115 1.38 -1.24 5.99
N ILE A 116 0.20 -1.68 5.52
CA ILE A 116 -0.28 -3.05 5.71
C ILE A 116 0.66 -4.05 5.00
N VAL A 117 1.08 -3.74 3.77
CA VAL A 117 2.05 -4.56 3.03
C VAL A 117 3.37 -4.64 3.79
N GLY A 118 3.92 -3.52 4.26
CA GLY A 118 5.15 -3.46 5.04
C GLY A 118 5.07 -4.25 6.35
N LEU A 119 3.95 -4.13 7.08
CA LEU A 119 3.70 -4.92 8.30
C LEU A 119 3.58 -6.42 8.01
N CYS A 120 2.88 -6.80 6.94
CA CYS A 120 2.77 -8.19 6.52
C CYS A 120 4.11 -8.76 6.05
N TRP A 121 4.93 -7.92 5.41
CA TRP A 121 6.27 -8.28 4.99
C TRP A 121 7.17 -8.52 6.21
N TYR A 122 7.21 -7.57 7.15
CA TYR A 122 7.97 -7.67 8.40
C TYR A 122 7.57 -8.89 9.24
N ARG A 123 6.28 -9.23 9.29
CA ARG A 123 5.77 -10.40 10.03
C ARG A 123 5.83 -11.71 9.25
N HIS A 124 6.32 -11.70 8.01
CA HIS A 124 6.30 -12.86 7.11
C HIS A 124 4.90 -13.47 6.91
N THR A 125 3.86 -12.63 6.91
CA THR A 125 2.45 -13.04 6.72
C THR A 125 1.89 -12.69 5.35
N LEU A 126 2.71 -12.21 4.41
CA LEU A 126 2.27 -11.85 3.05
C LEU A 126 1.48 -12.96 2.36
N ARG A 127 1.96 -14.21 2.43
CA ARG A 127 1.28 -15.36 1.82
C ARG A 127 -0.15 -15.57 2.33
N LYS A 128 -0.41 -15.30 3.61
CA LYS A 128 -1.74 -15.49 4.22
C LYS A 128 -2.76 -14.47 3.72
N TYR A 129 -2.32 -13.23 3.52
CA TYR A 129 -3.20 -12.11 3.15
C TYR A 129 -3.04 -11.66 1.70
N GLN A 130 -2.36 -12.47 0.88
CA GLN A 130 -1.93 -12.11 -0.46
C GLN A 130 -3.09 -11.62 -1.35
N SER A 131 -4.20 -12.36 -1.39
CA SER A 131 -5.37 -12.02 -2.21
C SER A 131 -5.99 -10.68 -1.81
N ALA A 132 -6.17 -10.44 -0.51
CA ALA A 132 -6.71 -9.19 -0.01
C ALA A 132 -5.78 -8.00 -0.28
N LEU A 133 -4.47 -8.18 -0.06
CA LEU A 133 -3.46 -7.15 -0.32
C LEU A 133 -3.40 -6.77 -1.80
N TRP A 134 -3.51 -7.75 -2.70
CA TRP A 134 -3.51 -7.51 -4.15
C TRP A 134 -4.81 -6.92 -4.65
N ALA A 135 -5.95 -7.32 -4.09
CA ALA A 135 -7.23 -6.67 -4.41
C ALA A 135 -7.19 -5.18 -4.03
N MET A 136 -6.75 -4.86 -2.81
CA MET A 136 -6.59 -3.47 -2.36
C MET A 136 -5.60 -2.70 -3.24
N GLY A 137 -4.42 -3.28 -3.49
CA GLY A 137 -3.40 -2.65 -4.31
C GLY A 137 -3.88 -2.40 -5.75
N ALA A 138 -4.64 -3.33 -6.33
CA ALA A 138 -5.21 -3.18 -7.66
C ALA A 138 -6.22 -2.03 -7.70
N THR A 139 -7.08 -1.91 -6.67
CA THR A 139 -8.00 -0.77 -6.54
C THR A 139 -7.26 0.56 -6.46
N VAL A 140 -6.22 0.65 -5.62
CA VAL A 140 -5.41 1.88 -5.50
C VAL A 140 -4.72 2.21 -6.83
N THR A 141 -4.20 1.21 -7.53
CA THR A 141 -3.48 1.39 -8.80
C THR A 141 -4.42 1.83 -9.92
N ALA A 142 -5.60 1.22 -10.03
CA ALA A 142 -6.63 1.64 -10.98
C ALA A 142 -7.05 3.10 -10.75
N TRP A 143 -7.15 3.48 -9.48
CA TRP A 143 -7.44 4.84 -9.09
C TRP A 143 -6.34 5.83 -9.52
N HIS A 144 -5.07 5.50 -9.26
CA HIS A 144 -3.94 6.32 -9.70
C HIS A 144 -3.94 6.53 -11.22
N PHE A 145 -4.24 5.50 -12.01
CA PHE A 145 -4.36 5.65 -13.47
C PHE A 145 -5.47 6.63 -13.86
N PHE A 146 -6.63 6.57 -13.21
CA PHE A 146 -7.71 7.53 -13.43
C PHE A 146 -7.26 8.96 -13.15
N LYS A 147 -6.60 9.21 -12.01
CA LYS A 147 -6.11 10.55 -11.65
C LYS A 147 -4.95 11.03 -12.51
N ILE A 148 -4.02 10.16 -12.91
CA ILE A 148 -2.96 10.52 -13.86
C ILE A 148 -3.56 11.01 -15.18
N ASN A 149 -4.54 10.27 -15.73
CA ASN A 149 -5.21 10.67 -16.96
C ASN A 149 -5.94 12.02 -16.82
N TYR A 150 -6.61 12.23 -15.69
CA TYR A 150 -7.23 13.50 -15.35
C TYR A 150 -6.20 14.64 -15.28
N ILE A 151 -5.07 14.46 -14.59
CA ILE A 151 -4.02 15.48 -14.43
C ILE A 151 -3.33 15.78 -15.76
N ILE A 152 -3.05 14.79 -16.59
CA ILE A 152 -2.51 15.02 -17.94
C ILE A 152 -3.48 15.86 -18.78
N SER A 153 -4.79 15.63 -18.62
CA SER A 153 -5.82 16.45 -19.26
C SER A 153 -5.87 17.89 -18.73
N MET A 154 -5.31 18.17 -17.53
CA MET A 154 -5.20 19.51 -16.95
C MET A 154 -4.32 20.45 -17.76
N ASP A 155 -3.35 19.92 -18.53
CA ASP A 155 -2.44 20.73 -19.36
C ASP A 155 -3.18 21.70 -20.28
N GLN A 156 -4.31 21.24 -20.82
CA GLN A 156 -5.11 22.03 -21.75
C GLN A 156 -5.77 23.25 -21.09
N TRP A 157 -6.01 23.24 -19.78
CA TRP A 157 -6.85 24.25 -19.10
C TRP A 157 -6.23 24.85 -17.82
N THR A 158 -5.01 24.45 -17.44
CA THR A 158 -4.26 25.04 -16.30
C THR A 158 -2.98 25.73 -16.77
N THR A 159 -2.47 26.68 -15.98
CA THR A 159 -1.19 27.38 -16.21
C THR A 159 -0.39 27.56 -14.92
N GLY A 160 0.86 27.99 -15.10
CA GLY A 160 1.71 28.47 -14.02
C GLY A 160 1.99 27.42 -12.97
N GLU A 161 2.04 27.85 -11.71
CA GLU A 161 2.38 27.01 -10.58
C GLU A 161 1.38 25.85 -10.40
N LEU A 162 0.08 26.09 -10.55
CA LEU A 162 -0.93 25.04 -10.44
C LEU A 162 -0.67 23.88 -11.40
N HIS A 163 -0.27 24.20 -12.64
CA HIS A 163 0.05 23.21 -13.65
C HIS A 163 1.31 22.42 -13.29
N THR A 164 2.38 23.10 -12.88
CA THR A 164 3.63 22.46 -12.47
C THR A 164 3.43 21.52 -11.28
N GLN A 165 2.68 21.94 -10.25
CA GLN A 165 2.39 21.09 -9.09
C GLN A 165 1.49 19.91 -9.44
N GLY A 166 0.57 20.08 -10.39
CA GLY A 166 -0.19 18.99 -11.00
C GLY A 166 0.73 17.94 -11.63
N ILE A 167 1.67 18.35 -12.47
CA ILE A 167 2.64 17.44 -13.11
C ILE A 167 3.46 16.68 -12.06
N ILE A 168 3.95 17.35 -11.02
CA ILE A 168 4.70 16.71 -9.93
C ILE A 168 3.85 15.62 -9.26
N THR A 169 2.58 15.93 -8.98
CA THR A 169 1.62 14.97 -8.42
C THR A 169 1.44 13.76 -9.33
N ALA A 170 1.25 13.98 -10.64
CA ALA A 170 1.13 12.90 -11.62
C ALA A 170 2.40 12.04 -11.71
N GLY A 171 3.58 12.67 -11.68
CA GLY A 171 4.85 11.95 -11.65
C GLY A 171 4.97 11.01 -10.45
N GLY A 172 4.61 11.49 -9.24
CA GLY A 172 4.55 10.66 -8.04
C GLY A 172 3.57 9.49 -8.16
N LEU A 173 2.39 9.73 -8.75
CA LEU A 173 1.37 8.69 -8.97
C LEU A 173 1.87 7.63 -9.98
N ILE A 174 2.59 8.03 -11.03
CA ILE A 174 3.21 7.08 -11.98
C ILE A 174 4.21 6.19 -11.26
N PHE A 175 5.08 6.74 -10.42
CA PHE A 175 6.00 5.94 -9.61
C PHE A 175 5.27 5.00 -8.65
N CYS A 176 4.16 5.44 -8.03
CA CYS A 176 3.30 4.55 -7.26
C CYS A 176 2.78 3.39 -8.11
N CYS A 177 2.25 3.65 -9.31
CA CYS A 177 1.77 2.60 -10.20
C CYS A 177 2.86 1.60 -10.58
N ILE A 178 4.05 2.08 -10.92
CA ILE A 178 5.20 1.25 -11.27
C ILE A 178 5.58 0.36 -10.07
N GLY A 179 5.74 0.96 -8.89
CA GLY A 179 6.05 0.21 -7.66
C GLY A 179 4.97 -0.80 -7.30
N ASN A 180 3.69 -0.43 -7.36
CA ASN A 180 2.56 -1.32 -7.14
C ASN A 180 2.56 -2.51 -8.10
N PHE A 181 2.77 -2.27 -9.39
CA PHE A 181 2.80 -3.31 -10.41
C PHE A 181 3.94 -4.31 -10.19
N PHE A 182 5.14 -3.80 -9.93
CA PHE A 182 6.29 -4.67 -9.64
C PHE A 182 6.13 -5.43 -8.31
N MET A 183 5.46 -4.85 -7.31
CA MET A 183 5.10 -5.58 -6.10
C MET A 183 4.13 -6.73 -6.37
N PHE A 184 3.17 -6.58 -7.29
CA PHE A 184 2.28 -7.69 -7.68
C PHE A 184 3.06 -8.84 -8.33
N LEU A 185 3.97 -8.51 -9.26
CA LEU A 185 4.78 -9.50 -9.97
C LEU A 185 5.77 -10.23 -9.06
N SER A 186 6.50 -9.48 -8.24
CA SER A 186 7.53 -10.04 -7.35
C SER A 186 6.93 -10.66 -6.09
N GLY A 187 5.86 -10.08 -5.55
CA GLY A 187 5.26 -10.51 -4.29
C GLY A 187 4.58 -11.86 -4.36
N ALA A 188 4.00 -12.23 -5.50
CA ALA A 188 3.45 -13.59 -5.70
C ALA A 188 4.56 -14.65 -5.64
N ASN A 189 5.69 -14.42 -6.29
CA ASN A 189 6.84 -15.33 -6.29
C ASN A 189 7.52 -15.36 -4.93
N TYR A 190 7.68 -14.19 -4.28
CA TYR A 190 8.26 -14.10 -2.94
C TYR A 190 7.40 -14.79 -1.87
N ALA A 191 6.08 -14.72 -1.96
CA ALA A 191 5.19 -15.39 -1.00
C ALA A 191 5.30 -16.92 -1.06
N LEU A 192 5.62 -17.50 -2.22
CA LEU A 192 5.78 -18.95 -2.38
C LEU A 192 7.07 -19.49 -1.73
N THR A 193 8.08 -18.64 -1.59
CA THR A 193 9.42 -19.01 -1.10
C THR A 193 9.58 -18.82 0.40
N MET A 194 8.56 -18.26 1.07
CA MET A 194 8.54 -18.16 2.53
C MET A 194 8.29 -19.54 3.18
N PRO A 195 9.15 -19.99 4.11
CA PRO A 195 8.96 -21.25 4.82
C PRO A 195 7.65 -21.22 5.61
N ARG A 196 6.93 -22.35 5.63
CA ARG A 196 5.67 -22.47 6.36
C ARG A 196 5.97 -22.42 7.85
N ARG A 197 5.33 -21.51 8.60
CA ARG A 197 5.55 -21.36 10.05
C ARG A 197 5.37 -22.67 10.84
N ASN A 198 4.53 -23.59 10.34
CA ASN A 198 4.29 -24.90 10.96
C ASN A 198 5.49 -25.86 10.85
N GLU A 199 6.45 -25.61 9.96
CA GLU A 199 7.69 -26.40 9.85
C GLU A 199 8.74 -25.94 10.86
N LEU A 200 8.69 -24.68 11.30
CA LEU A 200 9.59 -24.12 12.33
C LEU A 200 9.20 -24.53 13.75
N SER A 201 7.93 -24.88 14.00
CA SER A 201 7.47 -25.42 15.30
C SER A 201 7.88 -26.88 15.54
N GLY A 202 8.33 -27.60 14.50
CA GLY A 202 8.85 -28.97 14.61
C GLY A 202 10.37 -29.05 14.76
N VAL A 203 11.09 -27.93 14.58
CA VAL A 203 12.52 -27.86 14.90
C VAL A 203 12.61 -27.68 16.42
N ALA A 204 12.78 -28.79 17.13
CA ALA A 204 13.12 -28.77 18.55
C ALA A 204 14.33 -27.85 18.72
N PHE A 205 14.14 -26.69 19.40
CA PHE A 205 15.25 -25.85 19.82
C PHE A 205 16.06 -26.68 20.82
N PRO A 206 17.28 -27.13 20.47
CA PRO A 206 18.13 -27.84 21.41
C PRO A 206 18.66 -26.78 22.38
N GLY A 207 17.97 -26.59 23.51
CA GLY A 207 18.46 -25.68 24.55
C GLY A 207 17.44 -25.10 25.52
N MET A 208 16.12 -25.18 25.28
CA MET A 208 15.16 -24.84 26.33
C MET A 208 14.80 -26.09 27.11
N ASN A 209 15.65 -26.37 28.11
CA ASN A 209 15.31 -27.27 29.21
C ASN A 209 14.02 -26.77 29.85
N SER A 210 12.93 -27.45 29.54
CA SER A 210 11.72 -27.43 30.35
C SER A 210 12.10 -27.85 31.76
N HIS A 211 12.20 -26.90 32.68
CA HIS A 211 12.08 -27.23 34.09
C HIS A 211 10.69 -27.86 34.26
N SER A 212 10.73 -29.18 34.46
CA SER A 212 9.62 -30.04 34.82
C SER A 212 8.81 -29.37 35.92
N ALA A 213 7.62 -28.86 35.58
CA ALA A 213 6.62 -28.53 36.57
C ALA A 213 6.10 -29.87 37.11
N ASP A 214 6.65 -30.27 38.25
CA ASP A 214 6.17 -31.41 39.02
C ASP A 214 4.67 -31.29 39.23
N GLY A 215 3.95 -32.23 38.62
CA GLY A 215 2.53 -32.42 38.82
C GLY A 215 2.26 -32.86 40.26
N LYS A 216 1.76 -31.93 41.09
CA LYS A 216 0.99 -32.30 42.28
C LYS A 216 -0.46 -32.54 41.84
N SER A 217 -0.81 -33.82 41.76
CA SER A 217 -2.18 -34.31 41.68
C SER A 217 -2.97 -33.88 42.92
N PHE A 218 -3.81 -32.86 42.78
CA PHE A 218 -4.87 -32.61 43.76
C PHE A 218 -6.03 -33.57 43.44
N ALA A 219 -6.14 -34.59 44.28
CA ALA A 219 -7.30 -35.47 44.34
C ALA A 219 -8.54 -34.63 44.69
N GLN A 220 -9.53 -34.67 43.81
CA GLN A 220 -10.84 -34.07 44.03
C GLN A 220 -11.76 -35.18 44.51
N ASP A 221 -11.90 -35.29 45.83
CA ASP A 221 -12.92 -36.11 46.48
C ASP A 221 -14.31 -35.57 46.11
N SER A 222 -15.11 -36.41 45.45
CA SER A 222 -16.52 -36.16 45.20
C SER A 222 -17.33 -37.22 45.95
N PRO A 223 -18.04 -36.88 47.04
CA PRO A 223 -18.97 -37.80 47.65
C PRO A 223 -20.30 -37.79 46.89
N ASN A 224 -20.65 -38.98 46.40
CA ASN A 224 -21.95 -39.34 45.88
C ASN A 224 -23.07 -39.23 46.93
N SER A 225 -24.26 -38.89 46.43
CA SER A 225 -25.57 -39.44 46.82
C SER A 225 -26.21 -38.96 48.13
N ALA A 226 -27.34 -38.26 48.03
CA ALA A 226 -28.67 -38.79 48.38
C ALA A 226 -29.78 -37.70 48.36
N ALA A 227 -31.04 -38.15 48.32
CA ALA A 227 -32.33 -37.43 48.36
C ALA A 227 -32.84 -36.97 46.97
N ASN A 228 -33.72 -37.68 46.25
CA ASN A 228 -35.03 -38.25 46.61
C ASN A 228 -35.98 -37.26 47.30
N MET A 229 -36.94 -36.72 46.51
CA MET A 229 -38.38 -36.48 46.78
C MET A 229 -38.85 -35.44 45.74
N ALA A 230 -39.68 -35.85 44.77
CA ALA A 230 -41.15 -35.78 44.81
C ALA A 230 -41.66 -34.34 44.76
#